data_AF-A0A1B8DYX3-F1
#
_entry.id   AF-A0A1B8DYX3-F1
#
_cell.length_a   1.000
_cell.length_b   1.000
_cell.length_c   1.000
_cell.angle_alpha   90.00
_cell.angle_beta   90.00
_cell.angle_gamma   90.00
#
_symmetry.space_group_name_H-M   'P 1'
#
loop_
_entity.id
_entity.type
_entity.pdbx_description
1 polymer ?
#
loop_
_entity_poly.entity_id
_entity_poly.type
_entity_poly.pdbx_seq_one_letter_code
_entity_poly.pdbx_strand_id
1 'polypeptide(L)'
;MDSLDAQLHGKFSLFVIDAGVDDADAWQRPYLTTPVFRKFVNRPLPLIDIRPDISAPGYNPADLLKSHGFGVLNHKSALFDPSNAHLDVDSEEFLHETYYPEIKELLAKTTGAKHIFITHSFVRKSRPLGVNALNQSSTARRAGSNNQAGADFRGTVNHKDNTTNVPKHIPAGAGVGPARLPHLDYTPLSARQCIRSWRPDIEQHARESGVIGAEDSICADLPFTAKSAEANAVIAERYNRDGLGPRYAAYSVWRPLGTVLRDPLCMAPRRRDTGELVLYPYDLRVPGNAELGGDFLREVALLGVHGEETGAKAAVDAGELKWYYVSRQTREEVLVVKFFDSAALGRDGEEAEAPWHGSPDIGDVCGVEARESIEVRVIAFW
;
A
#
# COMPACT_ATOMS: atom_id res chain seq x y z
N MET A 1 -26.53 0.47 26.81
CA MET A 1 -26.59 -0.51 25.72
C MET A 1 -27.18 0.21 24.53
N ASP A 2 -26.42 1.14 23.96
CA ASP A 2 -26.91 2.00 22.89
C ASP A 2 -26.41 1.44 21.56
N SER A 3 -27.36 0.93 20.77
CA SER A 3 -27.32 0.77 19.31
C SER A 3 -25.97 0.41 18.67
N LEU A 4 -25.58 -0.87 18.73
CA LEU A 4 -24.51 -1.45 17.90
C LEU A 4 -24.90 -1.64 16.41
N ASP A 5 -26.10 -1.22 16.01
CA ASP A 5 -26.66 -1.41 14.65
C ASP A 5 -26.48 -0.22 13.70
N ALA A 6 -25.85 0.88 14.14
CA ALA A 6 -25.55 2.00 13.24
C ALA A 6 -24.32 1.68 12.39
N GLN A 7 -24.47 1.61 11.07
CA GLN A 7 -23.36 1.42 10.13
C GLN A 7 -22.30 2.51 10.34
N LEU A 8 -21.07 2.11 10.69
CA LEU A 8 -19.96 3.03 10.88
C LEU A 8 -19.61 3.71 9.55
N HIS A 9 -19.37 5.02 9.57
CA HIS A 9 -18.91 5.76 8.40
C HIS A 9 -17.50 6.29 8.63
N GLY A 10 -16.62 6.04 7.66
CA GLY A 10 -15.27 6.59 7.62
C GLY A 10 -15.28 7.90 6.85
N LYS A 11 -14.71 8.96 7.43
CA LYS A 11 -14.53 10.26 6.79
C LYS A 11 -13.21 10.26 6.03
N PHE A 12 -13.29 10.06 4.71
CA PHE A 12 -12.15 10.08 3.80
C PHE A 12 -11.81 11.50 3.37
N SER A 13 -10.52 11.87 3.46
CA SER A 13 -10.02 13.13 2.91
C SER A 13 -9.64 12.92 1.46
N LEU A 14 -10.39 13.51 0.54
CA LEU A 14 -10.23 13.38 -0.91
C LEU A 14 -9.82 14.72 -1.52
N PHE A 15 -8.86 14.72 -2.44
CA PHE A 15 -8.50 15.92 -3.18
C PHE A 15 -9.57 16.27 -4.22
N VAL A 16 -9.66 17.56 -4.55
CA VAL A 16 -10.59 18.07 -5.57
C VAL A 16 -9.78 18.41 -6.82
N ILE A 17 -10.01 17.68 -7.91
CA ILE A 17 -9.27 17.87 -9.17
C ILE A 17 -9.51 19.27 -9.75
N ASP A 18 -10.77 19.70 -9.80
CA ASP A 18 -11.16 20.96 -10.45
C ASP A 18 -10.65 22.19 -9.69
N ALA A 19 -10.27 22.02 -8.41
CA ALA A 19 -9.63 23.07 -7.61
C ALA A 19 -8.15 23.30 -8.00
N GLY A 20 -7.59 22.42 -8.83
CA GLY A 20 -6.23 22.47 -9.36
C GLY A 20 -5.23 21.61 -8.59
N VAL A 21 -4.37 20.93 -9.35
CA VAL A 21 -3.25 20.12 -8.87
C VAL A 21 -1.96 20.69 -9.44
N ASP A 22 -0.99 20.99 -8.58
CA ASP A 22 0.38 21.30 -9.00
C ASP A 22 1.18 20.00 -9.02
N ASP A 23 1.19 19.38 -10.21
CA ASP A 23 1.92 18.16 -10.53
C ASP A 23 3.13 18.50 -11.39
N ALA A 24 4.04 19.29 -10.82
CA ALA A 24 5.35 19.53 -11.41
C ALA A 24 6.05 18.19 -11.73
N ASP A 25 6.92 18.22 -12.75
CA ASP A 25 7.75 17.09 -13.16
C ASP A 25 8.33 16.35 -11.94
N ALA A 26 8.02 15.07 -11.82
CA ALA A 26 8.43 14.24 -10.70
C ALA A 26 9.95 14.22 -10.52
N TRP A 27 10.73 14.38 -11.60
CA TRP A 27 12.18 14.49 -11.51
C TRP A 27 12.66 15.75 -10.80
N GLN A 28 11.86 16.81 -10.80
CA GLN A 28 12.15 18.07 -10.11
C GLN A 28 11.61 18.09 -8.68
N ARG A 29 10.70 17.17 -8.33
CA ARG A 29 10.19 17.01 -6.96
C ARG A 29 11.21 16.25 -6.08
N PRO A 30 11.30 16.57 -4.77
CA PRO A 30 12.08 15.75 -3.85
C PRO A 30 11.56 14.30 -3.84
N TYR A 31 12.41 13.34 -3.47
CA TYR A 31 12.04 11.93 -3.49
C TYR A 31 10.76 11.66 -2.68
N LEU A 32 9.96 10.71 -3.18
CA LEU A 32 8.71 10.25 -2.56
C LEU A 32 7.69 11.36 -2.26
N THR A 33 7.83 12.53 -2.88
CA THR A 33 6.95 13.69 -2.68
C THR A 33 5.81 13.69 -3.69
N THR A 34 4.59 13.86 -3.19
CA THR A 34 3.37 13.88 -4.01
C THR A 34 3.14 15.24 -4.67
N PRO A 35 2.25 15.31 -5.68
CA PRO A 35 1.73 16.57 -6.19
C PRO A 35 1.08 17.41 -5.08
N VAL A 36 1.07 18.73 -5.26
CA VAL A 36 0.41 19.63 -4.32
C VAL A 36 -1.03 19.85 -4.76
N PHE A 37 -1.96 19.27 -4.01
CA PHE A 37 -3.39 19.44 -4.21
C PHE A 37 -3.87 20.72 -3.50
N ARG A 38 -4.54 21.61 -4.22
CA ARG A 38 -4.97 22.91 -3.69
C ARG A 38 -6.11 22.81 -2.67
N LYS A 39 -6.95 21.79 -2.80
CA LYS A 39 -8.13 21.62 -1.95
C LYS A 39 -8.44 20.16 -1.68
N PHE A 40 -8.98 19.92 -0.49
CA PHE A 40 -9.50 18.64 -0.04
C PHE A 40 -10.91 18.80 0.48
N VAL A 41 -11.71 17.76 0.31
CA VAL A 41 -13.04 17.62 0.88
C VAL A 41 -13.10 16.33 1.67
N ASN A 42 -13.97 16.31 2.68
CA ASN A 42 -14.18 15.12 3.47
C ASN A 42 -15.46 14.41 3.01
N ARG A 43 -15.35 13.13 2.68
CA ARG A 43 -16.44 12.27 2.22
C ARG A 43 -16.72 11.16 3.25
N PRO A 44 -17.89 11.14 3.91
CA PRO A 44 -18.28 10.01 4.74
C PRO A 44 -18.71 8.85 3.84
N LEU A 45 -18.02 7.72 3.94
CA LEU A 45 -18.35 6.48 3.24
C LEU A 45 -18.70 5.39 4.26
N PRO A 46 -19.73 4.56 3.99
CA PRO A 46 -20.07 3.45 4.85
C PRO A 46 -18.93 2.44 4.91
N LEU A 47 -18.61 1.97 6.12
CA LEU A 47 -17.63 0.92 6.36
C LEU A 47 -18.33 -0.40 6.66
N ILE A 48 -17.76 -1.48 6.15
CA ILE A 48 -18.19 -2.85 6.38
C ILE A 48 -17.19 -3.48 7.34
N ASP A 49 -17.65 -3.86 8.52
CA ASP A 49 -16.82 -4.64 9.43
C ASP A 49 -16.73 -6.08 8.93
N ILE A 50 -15.53 -6.51 8.54
CA ILE A 50 -15.29 -7.86 8.00
C ILE A 50 -15.18 -8.93 9.10
N ARG A 51 -15.34 -8.53 10.37
CA ARG A 51 -15.33 -9.42 11.54
C ARG A 51 -16.18 -10.68 11.37
N PRO A 52 -17.43 -10.62 10.87
CA PRO A 52 -18.26 -11.80 10.72
C PRO A 52 -17.68 -12.79 9.72
N ASP A 53 -17.12 -12.31 8.60
CA ASP A 53 -16.52 -13.14 7.56
C ASP A 53 -15.26 -13.84 8.08
N ILE A 54 -14.36 -13.12 8.74
CA ILE A 54 -13.08 -13.68 9.17
C ILE A 54 -13.19 -14.56 10.43
N SER A 55 -14.31 -14.48 11.14
CA SER A 55 -14.63 -15.34 12.29
C SER A 55 -15.44 -16.57 11.87
N ALA A 56 -15.86 -16.67 10.61
CA ALA A 56 -16.65 -17.78 10.12
C ALA A 56 -15.84 -19.10 10.12
N PRO A 57 -16.47 -20.24 10.47
CA PRO A 57 -15.82 -21.54 10.35
C PRO A 57 -15.33 -21.79 8.92
N GLY A 58 -14.08 -22.21 8.78
CA GLY A 58 -13.48 -22.47 7.46
C GLY A 58 -12.95 -21.22 6.74
N TYR A 59 -12.94 -20.06 7.39
CA TYR A 59 -12.27 -18.88 6.84
C TYR A 59 -10.81 -19.17 6.49
N ASN A 60 -10.44 -18.85 5.25
CA ASN A 60 -9.09 -18.97 4.73
C ASN A 60 -8.62 -17.59 4.21
N PRO A 61 -7.56 -17.01 4.80
CA PRO A 61 -7.04 -15.71 4.36
C PRO A 61 -6.65 -15.67 2.88
N ALA A 62 -6.22 -16.80 2.30
CA ALA A 62 -5.83 -16.88 0.90
C ALA A 62 -7.03 -16.67 -0.04
N ASP A 63 -8.23 -17.14 0.33
CA ASP A 63 -9.43 -16.99 -0.49
C ASP A 63 -9.89 -15.52 -0.52
N LEU A 64 -9.79 -14.83 0.62
CA LEU A 64 -10.05 -13.39 0.69
C LEU A 64 -9.00 -12.60 -0.10
N LEU A 65 -7.72 -12.96 0.03
CA LEU A 65 -6.64 -12.33 -0.72
C LEU A 65 -6.86 -12.50 -2.24
N LYS A 66 -7.31 -13.68 -2.67
CA LYS A 66 -7.63 -13.99 -4.07
C LYS A 66 -8.83 -13.22 -4.60
N SER A 67 -9.87 -13.01 -3.79
CA SER A 67 -11.14 -12.40 -4.22
C SER A 67 -11.23 -10.89 -4.00
N HIS A 68 -10.55 -10.36 -2.98
CA HIS A 68 -10.65 -8.98 -2.52
C HIS A 68 -9.33 -8.21 -2.60
N GLY A 69 -8.22 -8.91 -2.81
CA GLY A 69 -6.89 -8.32 -2.86
C GLY A 69 -6.30 -8.02 -1.48
N PHE A 70 -6.96 -8.45 -0.40
CA PHE A 70 -6.41 -8.42 0.96
C PHE A 70 -6.87 -9.64 1.77
N GLY A 71 -6.12 -9.99 2.81
CA GLY A 71 -6.45 -11.06 3.75
C GLY A 71 -6.20 -10.62 5.19
N VAL A 72 -6.95 -11.18 6.14
CA VAL A 72 -6.70 -11.04 7.58
C VAL A 72 -6.19 -12.38 8.11
N LEU A 73 -4.97 -12.42 8.64
CA LEU A 73 -4.36 -13.62 9.19
C LEU A 73 -4.37 -13.53 10.71
N ASN A 74 -4.58 -14.66 11.39
CA ASN A 74 -4.31 -14.75 12.82
C ASN A 74 -2.91 -15.34 13.03
N HIS A 75 -2.00 -14.54 13.59
CA HIS A 75 -0.60 -14.91 13.78
C HIS A 75 -0.02 -14.32 15.07
N LYS A 76 0.38 -15.21 15.99
CA LYS A 76 1.17 -14.84 17.17
C LYS A 76 2.62 -14.58 16.78
N SER A 77 3.13 -13.42 17.13
CA SER A 77 4.50 -13.00 16.76
C SER A 77 5.45 -13.08 17.94
N ALA A 78 6.68 -13.49 17.66
CA ALA A 78 7.78 -13.41 18.61
C ALA A 78 8.12 -11.95 19.00
N LEU A 79 7.71 -10.94 18.20
CA LEU A 79 7.78 -9.53 18.58
C LEU A 79 7.13 -9.22 19.93
N PHE A 80 6.11 -9.99 20.30
CA PHE A 80 5.32 -9.76 21.52
C PHE A 80 5.52 -10.86 22.56
N ASP A 81 6.50 -11.74 22.38
CA ASP A 81 6.86 -12.70 23.42
C ASP A 81 7.31 -11.95 24.68
N PRO A 82 6.84 -12.33 25.89
CA PRO A 82 7.30 -11.74 27.13
C PRO A 82 8.83 -11.71 27.28
N SER A 83 9.57 -12.69 26.73
CA SER A 83 11.04 -12.69 26.74
C SER A 83 11.63 -11.50 25.98
N ASN A 84 10.92 -11.00 24.97
CA ASN A 84 11.34 -9.92 24.09
C ASN A 84 10.79 -8.55 24.50
N ALA A 85 10.05 -8.46 25.63
CA ALA A 85 9.43 -7.22 26.09
C ALA A 85 10.43 -6.08 26.40
N HIS A 86 11.71 -6.40 26.54
CA HIS A 86 12.80 -5.44 26.75
C HIS A 86 13.41 -4.90 25.45
N LEU A 87 13.05 -5.47 24.30
CA LEU A 87 13.55 -5.09 22.99
C LEU A 87 12.67 -4.01 22.34
N ASP A 88 13.29 -3.15 21.54
CA ASP A 88 12.58 -2.11 20.80
C ASP A 88 12.14 -2.64 19.43
N VAL A 89 10.89 -2.39 19.06
CA VAL A 89 10.33 -2.75 17.74
C VAL A 89 10.96 -1.95 16.61
N ASP A 90 11.58 -0.80 16.90
CA ASP A 90 12.36 -0.02 15.94
C ASP A 90 13.82 -0.55 15.78
N SER A 91 14.24 -1.59 16.51
CA SER A 91 15.58 -2.18 16.39
C SER A 91 15.72 -2.98 15.09
N GLU A 92 16.59 -2.51 14.18
CA GLU A 92 16.86 -3.19 12.92
C GLU A 92 17.36 -4.62 13.12
N GLU A 93 18.30 -4.85 14.05
CA GLU A 93 18.82 -6.18 14.37
C GLU A 93 17.70 -7.13 14.80
N PHE A 94 16.83 -6.67 15.71
CA PHE A 94 15.71 -7.49 16.19
C PHE A 94 14.71 -7.81 15.08
N LEU A 95 14.37 -6.83 14.24
CA LEU A 95 13.50 -7.04 13.08
C LEU A 95 14.11 -8.05 12.10
N HIS A 96 15.41 -7.97 11.85
CA HIS A 96 16.13 -8.85 10.95
C HIS A 96 16.21 -10.30 11.44
N GLU A 97 16.48 -10.49 12.73
CA GLU A 97 16.64 -11.81 13.32
C GLU A 97 15.30 -12.50 13.63
N THR A 98 14.27 -11.71 13.90
CA THR A 98 12.97 -12.23 14.36
C THR A 98 11.85 -11.99 13.37
N TYR A 99 11.49 -10.72 13.12
CA TYR A 99 10.22 -10.40 12.48
C TYR A 99 10.22 -10.59 10.96
N TYR A 100 11.30 -10.25 10.29
CA TYR A 100 11.43 -10.40 8.84
C TYR A 100 11.39 -11.88 8.41
N PRO A 101 12.11 -12.82 9.06
CA PRO A 101 11.92 -14.25 8.85
C PRO A 101 10.47 -14.70 9.07
N GLU A 102 9.85 -14.25 10.17
CA GLU A 102 8.45 -14.57 10.51
C GLU A 102 7.49 -14.15 9.39
N ILE A 103 7.63 -12.93 8.85
CA ILE A 103 6.79 -12.43 7.75
C ILE A 103 7.01 -13.23 6.46
N LYS A 104 8.25 -13.63 6.15
CA LYS A 104 8.52 -14.47 4.99
C LYS A 104 7.83 -15.83 5.11
N GLU A 105 7.94 -16.50 6.25
CA GLU A 105 7.27 -17.78 6.48
C GLU A 105 5.75 -17.64 6.41
N LEU A 106 5.19 -16.61 7.05
CA LEU A 106 3.75 -16.34 7.05
C LEU A 106 3.20 -16.14 5.64
N LEU A 107 3.89 -15.35 4.81
CA LEU A 107 3.51 -15.13 3.42
C LEU A 107 3.69 -16.39 2.57
N ALA A 108 4.81 -17.10 2.69
CA ALA A 108 5.04 -18.34 1.94
C ALA A 108 3.94 -19.38 2.21
N LYS A 109 3.56 -19.56 3.49
CA LYS A 109 2.47 -20.46 3.88
C LYS A 109 1.11 -20.03 3.35
N THR A 110 0.84 -18.73 3.32
CA THR A 110 -0.47 -18.19 2.93
C THR A 110 -0.66 -18.15 1.43
N THR A 111 0.38 -17.78 0.68
CA THR A 111 0.28 -17.51 -0.75
C THR A 111 0.91 -18.59 -1.62
N GLY A 112 1.73 -19.48 -1.05
CA GLY A 112 2.51 -20.47 -1.79
C GLY A 112 3.74 -19.90 -2.49
N ALA A 113 4.09 -18.63 -2.27
CA ALA A 113 5.29 -18.03 -2.84
C ALA A 113 6.55 -18.72 -2.33
N LYS A 114 7.52 -18.92 -3.21
CA LYS A 114 8.78 -19.64 -2.92
C LYS A 114 9.94 -18.72 -2.59
N HIS A 115 9.95 -17.52 -3.17
CA HIS A 115 11.00 -16.54 -2.97
C HIS A 115 10.41 -15.21 -2.55
N ILE A 116 10.84 -14.71 -1.39
CA ILE A 116 10.24 -13.56 -0.72
C ILE A 116 11.33 -12.57 -0.29
N PHE A 117 11.23 -11.36 -0.84
CA PHE A 117 12.12 -10.24 -0.59
C PHE A 117 11.38 -9.17 0.18
N ILE A 118 11.88 -8.82 1.36
CA ILE A 118 11.38 -7.65 2.09
C ILE A 118 12.14 -6.45 1.53
N THR A 119 11.43 -5.44 1.04
CA THR A 119 12.05 -4.22 0.52
C THR A 119 12.34 -3.26 1.67
N HIS A 120 11.34 -3.01 2.50
CA HIS A 120 11.44 -2.09 3.62
C HIS A 120 10.28 -2.27 4.60
N SER A 121 10.44 -1.72 5.80
CA SER A 121 9.39 -1.67 6.81
C SER A 121 9.28 -0.30 7.46
N PHE A 122 8.14 -0.04 8.09
CA PHE A 122 7.87 1.20 8.80
C PHE A 122 7.17 0.90 10.12
N VAL A 123 7.56 1.57 11.19
CA VAL A 123 6.64 1.76 12.32
C VAL A 123 5.85 3.05 12.10
N ARG A 124 4.53 2.92 12.13
CA ARG A 124 3.59 4.02 11.96
C ARG A 124 2.97 4.34 13.29
N LYS A 125 3.13 5.59 13.74
CA LYS A 125 2.48 6.12 14.94
C LYS A 125 1.67 7.36 14.60
N SER A 126 0.40 7.30 14.93
CA SER A 126 -0.50 8.43 14.83
C SER A 126 -0.24 9.43 15.95
N ARG A 127 -0.54 10.71 15.73
CA ARG A 127 -0.40 11.72 16.80
C ARG A 127 -1.48 11.51 17.89
N PRO A 128 -1.14 11.71 19.17
CA PRO A 128 -2.11 11.75 20.26
C PRO A 128 -3.18 12.86 20.04
N LEU A 129 -4.36 12.68 20.65
CA LEU A 129 -5.40 13.73 20.67
C LEU A 129 -4.87 15.02 21.32
N GLY A 130 -5.33 16.17 20.83
CA GLY A 130 -5.04 17.47 21.43
C GLY A 130 -3.70 18.09 21.03
N VAL A 131 -2.82 17.36 20.35
CA VAL A 131 -1.60 17.92 19.74
C VAL A 131 -1.95 18.59 18.42
N ASN A 132 -2.67 19.72 18.51
CA ASN A 132 -3.01 20.60 17.39
C ASN A 132 -1.81 21.47 17.02
N ALA A 133 -0.79 20.90 16.39
CA ALA A 133 -0.17 21.67 15.32
C ALA A 133 -1.23 21.66 14.21
N LEU A 134 -1.71 22.85 13.81
CA LEU A 134 -2.62 23.04 12.68
C LEU A 134 -2.32 21.95 11.65
N ASN A 135 -3.33 21.13 11.34
CA ASN A 135 -3.31 20.34 10.12
C ASN A 135 -3.39 21.38 8.99
N GLN A 136 -2.29 22.12 8.77
CA GLN A 136 -2.15 23.06 7.68
C GLN A 136 -2.46 22.23 6.45
N SER A 137 -3.66 22.49 5.90
CA SER A 137 -4.18 21.99 4.63
C SER A 137 -3.47 20.72 4.21
N SER A 138 -3.96 19.54 4.58
CA SER A 138 -3.46 18.20 4.22
C SER A 138 -2.58 18.19 2.96
N THR A 139 -1.34 18.67 3.06
CA THR A 139 -0.36 18.53 2.01
C THR A 139 -0.16 17.03 2.04
N ALA A 140 -0.37 16.38 0.90
CA ALA A 140 -0.43 14.94 0.75
C ALA A 140 0.93 14.30 1.09
N ARG A 141 1.45 14.50 2.29
CA ARG A 141 2.76 14.06 2.72
C ARG A 141 2.69 12.56 2.89
N ARG A 142 3.26 11.87 1.91
CA ARG A 142 3.54 10.44 2.03
C ARG A 142 4.62 10.24 3.08
N ALA A 143 4.64 9.05 3.68
CA ALA A 143 5.73 8.60 4.53
C ALA A 143 7.08 8.91 3.84
N GLY A 144 7.86 9.84 4.38
CA GLY A 144 9.21 10.11 3.90
C GLY A 144 9.46 11.27 2.96
N SER A 145 8.43 12.00 2.56
CA SER A 145 8.61 13.21 1.76
C SER A 145 9.13 14.38 2.62
N ASN A 146 10.10 15.12 2.07
CA ASN A 146 10.36 16.48 2.51
C ASN A 146 9.85 17.45 1.42
N ASN A 147 9.11 18.49 1.80
CA ASN A 147 8.59 19.48 0.87
C ASN A 147 9.61 20.61 0.59
N GLN A 148 10.88 20.41 0.96
CA GLN A 148 11.93 21.41 0.74
C GLN A 148 12.62 21.09 -0.58
N ALA A 149 12.33 21.88 -1.61
CA ALA A 149 13.01 21.78 -2.90
C ALA A 149 14.54 21.79 -2.72
N GLY A 150 15.23 20.83 -3.33
CA GLY A 150 16.69 20.66 -3.22
C GLY A 150 17.17 19.93 -1.96
N ALA A 151 16.28 19.48 -1.07
CA ALA A 151 16.63 18.71 0.13
C ALA A 151 16.44 17.20 -0.08
N ASP A 152 16.96 16.64 -1.17
CA ASP A 152 16.70 15.26 -1.60
C ASP A 152 16.92 14.19 -0.53
N PHE A 153 17.84 14.40 0.41
CA PHE A 153 18.22 13.43 1.43
C PHE A 153 18.06 13.99 2.84
N ARG A 154 16.86 13.85 3.43
CA ARG A 154 16.55 14.07 4.86
C ARG A 154 15.33 13.25 5.28
N GLY A 155 15.29 12.83 6.54
CA GLY A 155 14.16 12.04 7.08
C GLY A 155 14.26 10.58 6.70
N THR A 156 13.30 10.06 5.93
CA THR A 156 13.20 8.62 5.62
C THR A 156 13.66 8.25 4.21
N VAL A 157 14.50 9.05 3.54
CA VAL A 157 15.11 8.71 2.24
C VAL A 157 16.61 8.92 2.29
N ASN A 158 17.38 7.93 1.82
CA ASN A 158 18.83 7.95 1.75
C ASN A 158 19.28 7.42 0.39
N HIS A 159 20.27 8.05 -0.24
CA HIS A 159 20.88 7.57 -1.50
C HIS A 159 21.42 6.13 -1.41
N LYS A 160 21.68 5.63 -0.20
CA LYS A 160 22.16 4.26 0.04
C LYS A 160 21.08 3.24 0.32
N ASP A 161 19.80 3.63 0.32
CA ASP A 161 18.68 2.74 0.66
C ASP A 161 18.69 1.44 -0.16
N ASN A 162 19.20 1.52 -1.39
CA ASN A 162 19.12 0.47 -2.39
C ASN A 162 20.49 -0.05 -2.84
N THR A 163 21.57 0.37 -2.17
CA THR A 163 22.93 -0.08 -2.48
C THR A 163 23.26 -1.45 -1.87
N THR A 164 22.41 -1.96 -0.98
CA THR A 164 22.56 -3.27 -0.36
C THR A 164 21.30 -4.12 -0.55
N ASN A 165 21.40 -5.42 -0.31
CA ASN A 165 20.26 -6.36 -0.33
C ASN A 165 19.55 -6.44 1.03
N VAL A 166 19.80 -5.49 1.92
CA VAL A 166 19.25 -5.43 3.27
C VAL A 166 17.95 -4.61 3.22
N PRO A 167 16.83 -5.11 3.76
CA PRO A 167 15.62 -4.31 3.91
C PRO A 167 15.87 -3.05 4.74
N LYS A 168 15.32 -1.93 4.30
CA LYS A 168 15.36 -0.69 5.07
C LYS A 168 14.31 -0.65 6.17
N HIS A 169 14.65 -0.18 7.36
CA HIS A 169 13.66 0.15 8.38
C HIS A 169 13.44 1.67 8.50
N ILE A 170 12.19 2.09 8.71
CA ILE A 170 11.81 3.48 8.97
C ILE A 170 11.14 3.54 10.34
N PRO A 171 11.81 4.12 11.36
CA PRO A 171 11.36 4.01 12.74
C PRO A 171 10.19 4.95 13.04
N ALA A 172 9.51 4.70 14.16
CA ALA A 172 8.31 5.43 14.58
C ALA A 172 8.50 6.96 14.66
N GLY A 173 9.69 7.40 15.05
CA GLY A 173 10.05 8.82 15.19
C GLY A 173 10.11 9.59 13.87
N ALA A 174 10.00 8.92 12.72
CA ALA A 174 10.13 9.56 11.42
C ALA A 174 8.87 10.29 10.92
N GLY A 175 7.83 10.40 11.76
CA GLY A 175 6.63 11.18 11.46
C GLY A 175 5.68 10.50 10.47
N VAL A 176 5.78 9.18 10.32
CA VAL A 176 4.89 8.40 9.45
C VAL A 176 3.55 8.15 10.16
N GLY A 177 2.57 9.00 9.86
CA GLY A 177 1.21 8.85 10.36
C GLY A 177 0.36 7.84 9.57
N PRO A 178 -0.94 7.76 9.89
CA PRO A 178 -1.92 6.99 9.11
C PRO A 178 -1.91 7.35 7.63
N ALA A 179 -2.19 6.37 6.79
CA ALA A 179 -2.38 6.56 5.35
C ALA A 179 -3.73 7.26 5.06
N ARG A 180 -3.85 8.56 5.38
CA ARG A 180 -5.13 9.30 5.33
C ARG A 180 -5.77 9.39 3.95
N LEU A 181 -4.95 9.41 2.90
CA LEU A 181 -5.43 9.49 1.54
C LEU A 181 -5.60 8.07 0.98
N PRO A 182 -6.80 7.69 0.53
CA PRO A 182 -7.00 6.40 -0.13
C PRO A 182 -6.16 6.32 -1.42
N HIS A 183 -5.38 5.25 -1.57
CA HIS A 183 -4.39 5.16 -2.64
C HIS A 183 -4.09 3.73 -3.10
N LEU A 184 -3.36 3.64 -4.21
CA LEU A 184 -2.63 2.47 -4.68
C LEU A 184 -1.14 2.75 -4.61
N ASP A 185 -0.40 1.77 -4.12
CA ASP A 185 1.04 1.88 -3.94
C ASP A 185 1.84 1.43 -5.17
N TYR A 186 1.23 0.62 -6.01
CA TYR A 186 1.82 0.19 -7.28
C TYR A 186 0.74 0.21 -8.36
N THR A 187 1.11 0.74 -9.52
CA THR A 187 0.43 0.44 -10.77
C THR A 187 1.15 -0.72 -11.46
N PRO A 188 0.58 -1.36 -12.50
CA PRO A 188 1.31 -2.35 -13.26
C PRO A 188 2.64 -1.84 -13.81
N LEU A 189 2.72 -0.57 -14.25
CA LEU A 189 3.96 0.05 -14.71
C LEU A 189 5.00 0.09 -13.59
N SER A 190 4.59 0.59 -12.43
CA SER A 190 5.48 0.79 -11.31
C SER A 190 5.98 -0.54 -10.72
N ALA A 191 5.15 -1.59 -10.72
CA ALA A 191 5.56 -2.94 -10.33
C ALA A 191 6.70 -3.47 -11.20
N ARG A 192 6.56 -3.31 -12.53
CA ARG A 192 7.60 -3.67 -13.51
C ARG A 192 8.89 -2.88 -13.32
N GLN A 193 8.79 -1.59 -13.03
CA GLN A 193 9.96 -0.73 -12.79
C GLN A 193 10.65 -1.10 -11.47
N CYS A 194 9.88 -1.34 -10.40
CA CYS A 194 10.43 -1.71 -9.09
C CYS A 194 11.28 -2.98 -9.14
N ILE A 195 10.81 -4.06 -9.78
CA ILE A 195 11.61 -5.28 -9.89
C ILE A 195 12.85 -5.13 -10.79
N ARG A 196 12.94 -4.07 -11.59
CA ARG A 196 14.07 -3.81 -12.51
C ARG A 196 15.10 -2.81 -11.99
N SER A 197 14.71 -1.93 -11.08
CA SER A 197 15.53 -0.76 -10.71
C SER A 197 15.81 -0.65 -9.21
N TRP A 198 15.03 -1.34 -8.37
CA TRP A 198 15.09 -1.13 -6.93
C TRP A 198 16.32 -1.80 -6.29
N ARG A 199 16.46 -3.12 -6.36
CA ARG A 199 17.56 -3.86 -5.71
C ARG A 199 18.12 -4.97 -6.61
N PRO A 200 19.45 -5.20 -6.60
CA PRO A 200 20.08 -6.22 -7.45
C PRO A 200 19.57 -7.64 -7.21
N ASP A 201 19.34 -8.04 -5.96
CA ASP A 201 18.85 -9.40 -5.66
C ASP A 201 17.43 -9.67 -6.15
N ILE A 202 16.55 -8.67 -6.06
CA ILE A 202 15.19 -8.73 -6.61
C ILE A 202 15.24 -8.78 -8.14
N GLU A 203 16.06 -7.94 -8.77
CA GLU A 203 16.19 -7.88 -10.22
C GLU A 203 16.73 -9.19 -10.80
N GLN A 204 17.80 -9.70 -10.21
CA GLN A 204 18.40 -10.97 -10.59
C GLN A 204 17.35 -12.09 -10.50
N HIS A 205 16.64 -12.18 -9.38
CA HIS A 205 15.63 -13.22 -9.22
C HIS A 205 14.43 -13.04 -10.16
N ALA A 206 14.04 -11.80 -10.47
CA ALA A 206 12.99 -11.51 -11.45
C ALA A 206 13.40 -11.91 -12.88
N ARG A 207 14.69 -11.91 -13.21
CA ARG A 207 15.21 -12.50 -14.45
C ARG A 207 15.21 -14.02 -14.41
N GLU A 208 15.75 -14.60 -13.34
CA GLU A 208 15.89 -16.06 -13.19
C GLU A 208 14.54 -16.78 -13.14
N SER A 209 13.53 -16.17 -12.51
CA SER A 209 12.15 -16.67 -12.49
C SER A 209 11.44 -16.53 -13.83
N GLY A 210 12.03 -15.83 -14.81
CA GLY A 210 11.43 -15.60 -16.13
C GLY A 210 10.42 -14.46 -16.19
N VAL A 211 10.11 -13.78 -15.07
CA VAL A 211 9.16 -12.65 -15.01
C VAL A 211 9.56 -11.54 -15.97
N ILE A 212 10.81 -11.05 -15.87
CA ILE A 212 11.31 -9.98 -16.76
C ILE A 212 11.36 -10.49 -18.20
N GLY A 213 11.78 -11.74 -18.41
CA GLY A 213 11.84 -12.35 -19.75
C GLY A 213 10.46 -12.41 -20.43
N ALA A 214 9.40 -12.74 -19.69
CA ALA A 214 8.03 -12.78 -20.21
C ALA A 214 7.55 -11.38 -20.62
N GLU A 215 7.74 -10.38 -19.76
CA GLU A 215 7.34 -8.99 -20.05
C GLU A 215 8.11 -8.39 -21.23
N ASP A 216 9.43 -8.64 -21.29
CA ASP A 216 10.30 -8.13 -22.35
C ASP A 216 9.97 -8.83 -23.69
N SER A 217 9.68 -10.13 -23.69
CA SER A 217 9.30 -10.89 -24.89
C SER A 217 7.98 -10.39 -25.50
N ILE A 218 7.02 -9.99 -24.68
CA ILE A 218 5.76 -9.39 -25.15
C ILE A 218 6.01 -8.09 -25.93
N CYS A 219 7.07 -7.37 -25.57
CA CYS A 219 7.42 -6.07 -26.15
C CYS A 219 8.53 -6.12 -27.21
N ALA A 220 9.07 -7.31 -27.53
CA ALA A 220 10.30 -7.44 -28.31
C ALA A 220 10.24 -6.78 -29.70
N ASP A 221 9.08 -6.86 -30.36
CA ASP A 221 8.84 -6.32 -31.70
C ASP A 221 8.07 -4.98 -31.69
N LEU A 222 7.96 -4.33 -30.52
CA LEU A 222 7.23 -3.08 -30.34
C LEU A 222 8.19 -1.88 -30.28
N PRO A 223 7.74 -0.67 -30.63
CA PRO A 223 8.59 0.53 -30.60
C PRO A 223 8.89 1.05 -29.18
N PHE A 224 8.48 0.32 -28.15
CA PHE A 224 8.62 0.69 -26.75
C PHE A 224 8.99 -0.55 -25.91
N THR A 225 9.61 -0.32 -24.75
CA THR A 225 10.08 -1.41 -23.88
C THR A 225 9.04 -1.76 -22.81
N ALA A 226 9.18 -2.91 -22.16
CA ALA A 226 8.33 -3.29 -21.03
C ALA A 226 8.35 -2.30 -19.86
N LYS A 227 9.36 -1.43 -19.76
CA LYS A 227 9.50 -0.39 -18.72
C LYS A 227 8.65 0.86 -18.98
N SER A 228 7.99 0.94 -20.13
CA SER A 228 7.24 2.10 -20.60
C SER A 228 5.75 2.00 -20.27
N ALA A 229 5.07 3.14 -20.24
CA ALA A 229 3.62 3.21 -20.02
C ALA A 229 2.84 2.62 -21.20
N GLU A 230 3.36 2.79 -22.42
CA GLU A 230 2.82 2.26 -23.67
C GLU A 230 2.69 0.74 -23.65
N ALA A 231 3.57 0.06 -22.90
CA ALA A 231 3.52 -1.39 -22.73
C ALA A 231 2.36 -1.87 -21.84
N ASN A 232 1.73 -1.00 -21.03
CA ASN A 232 0.72 -1.41 -20.05
C ASN A 232 -0.44 -2.19 -20.67
N ALA A 233 -1.04 -1.66 -21.73
CA ALA A 233 -2.20 -2.30 -22.37
C ALA A 233 -1.83 -3.65 -22.99
N VAL A 234 -0.68 -3.71 -23.67
CA VAL A 234 -0.23 -4.92 -24.37
C VAL A 234 0.20 -6.01 -23.39
N ILE A 235 0.92 -5.65 -22.32
CA ILE A 235 1.29 -6.60 -21.27
C ILE A 235 0.04 -7.10 -20.55
N ALA A 236 -0.88 -6.20 -20.16
CA ALA A 236 -2.12 -6.61 -19.53
C ALA A 236 -2.90 -7.61 -20.40
N GLU A 237 -2.98 -7.38 -21.72
CA GLU A 237 -3.68 -8.30 -22.63
C GLU A 237 -2.95 -9.64 -22.81
N ARG A 238 -1.62 -9.65 -22.87
CA ARG A 238 -0.85 -10.82 -23.34
C ARG A 238 -0.21 -11.66 -22.24
N TYR A 239 0.01 -11.11 -21.04
CA TYR A 239 0.81 -11.76 -20.00
C TYR A 239 0.31 -13.14 -19.58
N ASN A 240 -1.01 -13.27 -19.38
CA ASN A 240 -1.67 -14.51 -18.95
C ASN A 240 -2.53 -15.15 -20.06
N ARG A 241 -2.37 -14.73 -21.33
CA ARG A 241 -3.28 -15.13 -22.42
C ARG A 241 -3.24 -16.63 -22.71
N ASP A 242 -2.04 -17.21 -22.70
CA ASP A 242 -1.80 -18.61 -23.09
C ASP A 242 -1.54 -19.50 -21.86
N GLY A 243 -2.06 -19.07 -20.70
CA GLY A 243 -1.81 -19.66 -19.37
C GLY A 243 -1.16 -18.65 -18.41
N LEU A 244 -1.15 -18.98 -17.12
CA LEU A 244 -0.53 -18.14 -16.10
C LEU A 244 0.96 -17.98 -16.37
N GLY A 245 1.40 -16.73 -16.58
CA GLY A 245 2.82 -16.41 -16.73
C GLY A 245 3.60 -16.59 -15.43
N PRO A 246 4.94 -16.46 -15.45
CA PRO A 246 5.73 -16.44 -14.22
C PRO A 246 5.17 -15.43 -13.22
N ARG A 247 4.78 -15.89 -12.04
CA ARG A 247 4.02 -15.04 -11.10
C ARG A 247 4.97 -14.25 -10.21
N TYR A 248 4.68 -12.96 -10.06
CA TYR A 248 5.21 -12.15 -8.96
C TYR A 248 4.14 -11.21 -8.43
N ALA A 249 4.31 -10.80 -7.19
CA ALA A 249 3.39 -9.91 -6.51
C ALA A 249 4.14 -8.99 -5.55
N ALA A 250 3.55 -7.82 -5.30
CA ALA A 250 3.95 -6.94 -4.23
C ALA A 250 2.88 -7.00 -3.13
N TYR A 251 3.31 -7.07 -1.87
CA TYR A 251 2.43 -7.07 -0.70
C TYR A 251 2.85 -6.01 0.30
N SER A 252 1.90 -5.59 1.12
CA SER A 252 2.13 -4.85 2.35
C SER A 252 1.46 -5.56 3.52
N VAL A 253 2.25 -5.84 4.55
CA VAL A 253 1.84 -6.62 5.72
C VAL A 253 1.78 -5.70 6.93
N TRP A 254 0.60 -5.54 7.49
CA TRP A 254 0.30 -4.60 8.56
C TRP A 254 -0.08 -5.33 9.84
N ARG A 255 0.78 -5.20 10.85
CA ARG A 255 0.55 -5.73 12.20
C ARG A 255 0.35 -4.58 13.18
N PRO A 256 -0.81 -4.49 13.85
CA PRO A 256 -0.98 -3.56 14.96
C PRO A 256 -0.02 -3.86 16.11
N LEU A 257 0.49 -2.82 16.77
CA LEU A 257 1.30 -2.97 18.00
C LEU A 257 0.42 -3.08 19.25
N GLY A 258 -0.84 -2.65 19.15
CA GLY A 258 -1.89 -2.78 20.16
C GLY A 258 -3.25 -2.98 19.50
N THR A 259 -4.31 -3.01 20.31
CA THR A 259 -5.68 -3.08 19.79
C THR A 259 -6.02 -1.78 19.07
N VAL A 260 -6.48 -1.87 17.82
CA VAL A 260 -6.85 -0.70 17.02
C VAL A 260 -8.21 -0.18 17.48
N LEU A 261 -8.19 1.00 18.12
CA LEU A 261 -9.39 1.70 18.58
C LEU A 261 -9.73 2.91 17.71
N ARG A 262 -8.76 3.44 16.97
CA ARG A 262 -8.93 4.59 16.08
C ARG A 262 -8.05 4.45 14.85
N ASP A 263 -8.42 5.13 13.77
CA ASP A 263 -7.66 5.18 12.53
C ASP A 263 -7.46 3.79 11.89
N PRO A 264 -8.54 2.98 11.71
CA PRO A 264 -8.42 1.66 11.11
C PRO A 264 -7.87 1.76 9.70
N LEU A 265 -7.08 0.77 9.28
CA LEU A 265 -6.78 0.59 7.86
C LEU A 265 -8.03 0.00 7.20
N CYS A 266 -8.54 0.70 6.21
CA CYS A 266 -9.70 0.31 5.42
C CYS A 266 -9.26 -0.07 4.01
N MET A 267 -9.87 -1.11 3.44
CA MET A 267 -9.54 -1.63 2.11
C MET A 267 -10.81 -1.69 1.26
N ALA A 268 -10.71 -1.29 -0.01
CA ALA A 268 -11.79 -1.47 -0.98
C ALA A 268 -11.30 -2.27 -2.19
N PRO A 269 -11.82 -3.49 -2.42
CA PRO A 269 -11.51 -4.29 -3.59
C PRO A 269 -11.67 -3.50 -4.89
N ARG A 270 -10.80 -3.73 -5.87
CA ARG A 270 -10.84 -2.98 -7.12
C ARG A 270 -12.15 -3.27 -7.88
N ARG A 271 -12.84 -2.20 -8.28
CA ARG A 271 -14.05 -2.22 -9.11
C ARG A 271 -13.94 -1.19 -10.24
N ARG A 272 -14.65 -1.44 -11.33
CA ARG A 272 -14.75 -0.51 -12.47
C ARG A 272 -15.61 0.70 -12.11
N ASP A 273 -16.75 0.45 -11.49
CA ASP A 273 -17.60 1.49 -10.95
C ASP A 273 -17.09 1.93 -9.58
N THR A 274 -16.72 3.19 -9.49
CA THR A 274 -16.25 3.86 -8.27
C THR A 274 -17.12 5.07 -7.92
N GLY A 275 -18.28 5.21 -8.57
CA GLY A 275 -19.18 6.35 -8.43
C GLY A 275 -18.46 7.68 -8.70
N GLU A 276 -18.52 8.62 -7.76
CA GLU A 276 -17.86 9.93 -7.85
C GLU A 276 -16.34 9.90 -7.65
N LEU A 277 -15.81 8.77 -7.15
CA LEU A 277 -14.39 8.66 -6.83
C LEU A 277 -13.59 8.49 -8.12
N VAL A 278 -12.54 9.29 -8.26
CA VAL A 278 -11.68 9.31 -9.44
C VAL A 278 -10.26 8.90 -9.10
N LEU A 279 -9.68 8.08 -9.96
CA LEU A 279 -8.28 7.68 -9.90
C LEU A 279 -7.42 8.80 -10.50
N TYR A 280 -6.45 9.28 -9.74
CA TYR A 280 -5.42 10.21 -10.20
C TYR A 280 -4.05 9.53 -10.11
N PRO A 281 -3.48 9.09 -11.25
CA PRO A 281 -2.13 8.55 -11.27
C PRO A 281 -1.10 9.69 -11.23
N TYR A 282 0.03 9.47 -10.58
CA TYR A 282 1.15 10.41 -10.57
C TYR A 282 2.45 9.68 -10.27
N ASP A 283 3.55 10.28 -10.71
CA ASP A 283 4.87 9.72 -10.49
C ASP A 283 5.51 10.19 -9.20
N LEU A 284 6.25 9.29 -8.55
CA LEU A 284 7.18 9.57 -7.48
C LEU A 284 8.60 9.34 -7.98
N ARG A 285 9.51 10.29 -7.79
CA ARG A 285 10.94 10.01 -7.90
C ARG A 285 11.35 9.11 -6.73
N VAL A 286 11.98 7.99 -7.01
CA VAL A 286 12.44 7.00 -6.02
C VAL A 286 13.93 6.73 -6.26
N PRO A 287 14.75 6.62 -5.20
CA PRO A 287 16.11 6.14 -5.38
C PRO A 287 16.08 4.74 -5.98
N GLY A 288 16.97 4.43 -6.91
CA GLY A 288 17.21 3.07 -7.40
C GLY A 288 18.66 2.68 -7.21
N ASN A 289 18.99 1.42 -7.47
CA ASN A 289 20.38 1.00 -7.42
C ASN A 289 21.14 1.55 -8.64
N ALA A 290 22.31 2.14 -8.43
CA ALA A 290 23.11 2.75 -9.49
C ALA A 290 23.49 1.76 -10.61
N GLU A 291 23.72 0.49 -10.29
CA GLU A 291 24.02 -0.57 -11.26
C GLU A 291 22.81 -0.95 -12.11
N LEU A 292 21.60 -0.66 -11.63
CA LEU A 292 20.32 -0.92 -12.31
C LEU A 292 19.75 0.32 -13.03
N GLY A 293 20.58 1.35 -13.24
CA GLY A 293 20.20 2.60 -13.90
C GLY A 293 19.92 3.77 -12.96
N GLY A 294 20.09 3.58 -11.65
CA GLY A 294 19.90 4.64 -10.65
C GLY A 294 18.43 4.95 -10.39
N ASP A 295 18.15 6.20 -10.07
CA ASP A 295 16.81 6.71 -9.77
C ASP A 295 15.81 6.38 -10.88
N PHE A 296 14.56 6.21 -10.49
CA PHE A 296 13.47 5.95 -11.41
C PHE A 296 12.17 6.61 -10.93
N LEU A 297 11.21 6.73 -11.84
CA LEU A 297 9.85 7.15 -11.51
C LEU A 297 9.03 5.91 -11.15
N ARG A 298 8.30 6.00 -10.05
CA ARG A 298 7.32 4.99 -9.62
C ARG A 298 5.93 5.61 -9.68
N GLU A 299 5.15 5.17 -10.65
CA GLU A 299 3.75 5.56 -10.77
C GLU A 299 2.93 5.00 -9.60
N VAL A 300 2.11 5.84 -9.00
CA VAL A 300 1.18 5.49 -7.92
C VAL A 300 -0.14 6.19 -8.19
N ALA A 301 -1.20 5.85 -7.45
CA ALA A 301 -2.48 6.51 -7.66
C ALA A 301 -3.15 6.91 -6.34
N LEU A 302 -3.84 8.05 -6.34
CA LEU A 302 -4.72 8.48 -5.25
C LEU A 302 -6.18 8.44 -5.74
N LEU A 303 -7.11 8.31 -4.78
CA LEU A 303 -8.52 8.57 -5.02
C LEU A 303 -8.89 10.01 -4.62
N GLY A 304 -9.57 10.69 -5.53
CA GLY A 304 -10.10 12.05 -5.33
C GLY A 304 -11.54 12.17 -5.80
N VAL A 305 -11.98 13.40 -6.00
CA VAL A 305 -13.27 13.77 -6.61
C VAL A 305 -13.04 14.89 -7.63
N HIS A 306 -13.95 15.04 -8.60
CA HIS A 306 -13.90 16.16 -9.55
C HIS A 306 -14.14 17.51 -8.85
N GLY A 307 -15.31 17.65 -8.23
CA GLY A 307 -15.75 18.88 -7.59
C GLY A 307 -16.01 18.77 -6.09
N GLU A 308 -16.23 19.91 -5.44
CA GLU A 308 -16.49 19.97 -4.00
C GLU A 308 -17.90 19.52 -3.64
N GLU A 309 -18.87 19.94 -4.45
CA GLU A 309 -20.29 19.71 -4.23
C GLU A 309 -20.61 18.25 -4.47
N THR A 310 -21.28 17.64 -3.49
CA THR A 310 -22.08 16.44 -3.77
C THR A 310 -23.40 16.96 -4.32
N GLY A 311 -23.90 16.38 -5.43
CA GLY A 311 -25.27 16.67 -5.87
C GLY A 311 -26.20 16.57 -4.64
N ALA A 312 -26.92 17.66 -4.33
CA ALA A 312 -27.41 17.99 -2.99
C ALA A 312 -27.90 16.79 -2.12
N LYS A 313 -27.44 16.74 -0.85
CA LYS A 313 -27.97 15.92 0.27
C LYS A 313 -27.95 14.39 0.13
N ALA A 314 -27.17 13.81 -0.77
CA ALA A 314 -27.03 12.34 -0.86
C ALA A 314 -25.79 11.82 -0.12
N ALA A 315 -25.82 10.54 0.30
CA ALA A 315 -24.61 9.79 0.59
C ALA A 315 -23.69 9.86 -0.63
N VAL A 316 -22.37 9.84 -0.40
CA VAL A 316 -21.41 9.81 -1.50
C VAL A 316 -21.65 8.56 -2.32
N ASP A 317 -21.90 8.75 -3.61
CA ASP A 317 -22.00 7.64 -4.55
C ASP A 317 -20.60 7.07 -4.75
N ALA A 318 -20.28 5.98 -4.07
CA ALA A 318 -19.07 5.21 -4.31
C ALA A 318 -19.31 4.08 -5.34
N GLY A 319 -20.46 4.06 -6.00
CA GLY A 319 -20.92 2.94 -6.81
C GLY A 319 -20.92 1.64 -5.99
N GLU A 320 -20.46 0.56 -6.61
CA GLU A 320 -20.28 -0.76 -5.98
C GLU A 320 -19.00 -0.86 -5.12
N LEU A 321 -18.28 0.23 -4.88
CA LEU A 321 -17.04 0.21 -4.10
C LEU A 321 -17.33 0.08 -2.62
N LYS A 322 -16.96 -1.07 -2.05
CA LYS A 322 -17.19 -1.42 -0.64
C LYS A 322 -15.91 -1.29 0.18
N TRP A 323 -15.96 -0.49 1.25
CA TRP A 323 -14.83 -0.27 2.16
C TRP A 323 -14.94 -1.18 3.37
N TYR A 324 -13.97 -2.08 3.51
CA TYR A 324 -13.89 -3.04 4.61
C TYR A 324 -12.89 -2.59 5.66
N TYR A 325 -13.18 -2.87 6.94
CA TYR A 325 -12.25 -2.69 8.05
C TYR A 325 -12.41 -3.83 9.06
N VAL A 326 -11.48 -3.91 10.00
CA VAL A 326 -11.38 -4.98 11.00
C VAL A 326 -11.63 -4.35 12.38
N SER A 327 -12.84 -4.49 12.93
CA SER A 327 -13.24 -3.78 14.17
C SER A 327 -12.46 -4.23 15.41
N ARG A 328 -11.86 -3.32 16.18
CA ARG A 328 -10.99 -3.69 17.33
C ARG A 328 -9.86 -4.65 16.93
N GLN A 329 -9.26 -4.43 15.76
CA GLN A 329 -8.17 -5.26 15.23
C GLN A 329 -7.09 -5.49 16.30
N THR A 330 -6.80 -6.74 16.63
CA THR A 330 -5.79 -7.06 17.65
C THR A 330 -4.38 -7.14 17.04
N ARG A 331 -3.35 -7.19 17.90
CA ARG A 331 -1.96 -7.38 17.45
C ARG A 331 -1.70 -8.73 16.78
N GLU A 332 -2.57 -9.73 17.01
CA GLU A 332 -2.48 -11.05 16.37
C GLU A 332 -3.16 -11.06 15.00
N GLU A 333 -4.01 -10.07 14.70
CA GLU A 333 -4.72 -9.96 13.43
C GLU A 333 -3.89 -9.16 12.43
N VAL A 334 -3.19 -9.86 11.55
CA VAL A 334 -2.28 -9.28 10.57
C VAL A 334 -3.01 -9.08 9.25
N LEU A 335 -3.00 -7.84 8.74
CA LEU A 335 -3.54 -7.54 7.42
C LEU A 335 -2.47 -7.75 6.36
N VAL A 336 -2.73 -8.58 5.35
CA VAL A 336 -1.89 -8.70 4.15
C VAL A 336 -2.65 -8.07 2.99
N VAL A 337 -2.09 -7.03 2.39
CA VAL A 337 -2.72 -6.27 1.30
C VAL A 337 -1.88 -6.44 0.03
N LYS A 338 -2.51 -6.82 -1.07
CA LYS A 338 -1.86 -6.80 -2.39
C LYS A 338 -1.60 -5.36 -2.79
N PHE A 339 -0.38 -5.10 -3.21
CA PHE A 339 -0.02 -3.88 -3.91
C PHE A 339 0.06 -4.10 -5.41
N PHE A 340 0.39 -5.32 -5.84
CA PHE A 340 0.35 -5.76 -7.23
C PHE A 340 0.36 -7.29 -7.26
N ASP A 341 -0.18 -7.91 -8.31
CA ASP A 341 -0.09 -9.35 -8.57
C ASP A 341 -0.15 -9.60 -10.08
N SER A 342 0.89 -10.18 -10.67
CA SER A 342 0.92 -10.40 -12.12
C SER A 342 -0.13 -11.41 -12.59
N ALA A 343 -0.61 -12.27 -11.69
CA ALA A 343 -1.73 -13.17 -11.94
C ALA A 343 -3.09 -12.45 -12.07
N ALA A 344 -3.19 -11.18 -11.66
CA ALA A 344 -4.38 -10.35 -11.85
C ALA A 344 -4.39 -9.65 -13.22
N LEU A 345 -3.30 -9.71 -14.00
CA LEU A 345 -3.23 -9.09 -15.31
C LEU A 345 -4.11 -9.83 -16.33
N GLY A 346 -4.77 -9.05 -17.18
CA GLY A 346 -5.61 -9.56 -18.27
C GLY A 346 -7.09 -9.65 -17.91
N ARG A 347 -7.91 -9.95 -18.92
CA ARG A 347 -9.37 -10.03 -18.76
C ARG A 347 -9.79 -11.22 -17.91
N ASP A 348 -8.98 -12.28 -17.94
CA ASP A 348 -9.22 -13.54 -17.25
C ASP A 348 -8.25 -13.74 -16.06
N GLY A 349 -7.80 -12.63 -15.44
CA GLY A 349 -6.91 -12.68 -14.27
C GLY A 349 -7.52 -13.56 -13.17
N GLU A 350 -6.73 -14.52 -12.68
CA GLU A 350 -7.19 -15.49 -11.68
C GLU A 350 -7.24 -14.93 -10.26
N GLU A 351 -6.70 -13.73 -10.08
CA GLU A 351 -6.43 -13.10 -8.79
C GLU A 351 -6.99 -11.67 -8.78
N ALA A 352 -7.47 -11.22 -7.62
CA ALA A 352 -7.90 -9.84 -7.45
C ALA A 352 -6.74 -8.86 -7.63
N GLU A 353 -7.03 -7.75 -8.31
CA GLU A 353 -6.16 -6.57 -8.36
C GLU A 353 -5.95 -5.97 -6.97
N ALA A 354 -4.93 -5.11 -6.84
CA ALA A 354 -4.65 -4.39 -5.61
C ALA A 354 -5.86 -3.54 -5.15
N PRO A 355 -6.33 -3.69 -3.91
CA PRO A 355 -7.42 -2.88 -3.40
C PRO A 355 -6.94 -1.46 -3.11
N TRP A 356 -7.86 -0.51 -3.19
CA TRP A 356 -7.65 0.80 -2.59
C TRP A 356 -7.49 0.62 -1.09
N HIS A 357 -6.59 1.39 -0.47
CA HIS A 357 -6.45 1.36 0.97
C HIS A 357 -6.16 2.74 1.54
N GLY A 358 -6.63 2.97 2.76
CA GLY A 358 -6.45 4.22 3.49
C GLY A 358 -7.00 4.14 4.91
N SER A 359 -6.69 5.15 5.72
CA SER A 359 -7.11 5.26 7.11
C SER A 359 -8.05 6.45 7.30
N PRO A 360 -9.34 6.29 6.97
CA PRO A 360 -10.32 7.36 7.17
C PRO A 360 -10.45 7.71 8.66
N ASP A 361 -10.92 8.92 8.92
CA ASP A 361 -11.25 9.34 10.28
C ASP A 361 -12.60 8.75 10.69
N ILE A 362 -12.64 8.02 11.80
CA ILE A 362 -13.85 7.42 12.37
C ILE A 362 -14.27 8.10 13.69
N GLY A 363 -13.66 9.24 14.02
CA GLY A 363 -13.80 9.88 15.32
C GLY A 363 -13.21 9.05 16.44
N ASP A 364 -13.80 9.13 17.63
CA ASP A 364 -13.43 8.39 18.84
C ASP A 364 -14.42 7.27 19.18
N VAL A 365 -15.26 6.87 18.21
CA VAL A 365 -16.37 5.91 18.38
C VAL A 365 -15.90 4.59 19.01
N CYS A 366 -14.71 4.12 18.67
CA CYS A 366 -14.14 2.88 19.18
C CYS A 366 -13.07 3.09 20.28
N GLY A 367 -12.72 4.35 20.58
CA GLY A 367 -11.74 4.76 21.58
C GLY A 367 -10.85 5.91 21.10
N VAL A 368 -10.02 6.40 22.02
CA VAL A 368 -9.20 7.60 21.82
C VAL A 368 -7.78 7.29 21.33
N GLU A 369 -7.31 6.07 21.57
CA GLU A 369 -5.96 5.64 21.23
C GLU A 369 -5.82 5.40 19.73
N ALA A 370 -4.79 6.00 19.17
CA ALA A 370 -4.55 6.04 17.76
C ALA A 370 -3.86 4.75 17.29
N ARG A 371 -4.11 4.31 16.04
CA ARG A 371 -3.43 3.15 15.47
C ARG A 371 -1.91 3.34 15.53
N GLU A 372 -1.27 2.32 16.10
CA GLU A 372 0.16 2.05 15.95
C GLU A 372 0.34 0.69 15.27
N SER A 373 1.19 0.63 14.24
CA SER A 373 1.42 -0.61 13.51
C SER A 373 2.81 -0.63 12.89
N ILE A 374 3.36 -1.84 12.74
CA ILE A 374 4.47 -2.10 11.84
C ILE A 374 3.94 -2.56 10.48
N GLU A 375 4.39 -1.91 9.41
CA GLU A 375 4.14 -2.25 8.02
C GLU A 375 5.42 -2.88 7.43
N VAL A 376 5.32 -4.02 6.75
CA VAL A 376 6.42 -4.65 6.02
C VAL A 376 6.04 -4.78 4.55
N ARG A 377 6.85 -4.24 3.65
CA ARG A 377 6.64 -4.33 2.20
C ARG A 377 7.48 -5.42 1.59
N VAL A 378 6.85 -6.15 0.68
CA VAL A 378 7.37 -7.44 0.20
C VAL A 378 7.18 -7.57 -1.30
N ILE A 379 8.17 -8.13 -1.98
CA ILE A 379 8.06 -8.69 -3.33
C ILE A 379 8.18 -10.21 -3.22
N ALA A 380 7.25 -10.94 -3.85
CA ALA A 380 7.17 -12.39 -3.81
C ALA A 380 7.13 -12.99 -5.22
N PHE A 381 7.74 -14.16 -5.39
CA PHE A 381 7.81 -14.93 -6.65
C PHE A 381 7.45 -16.41 -6.39
N TRP A 382 6.88 -17.09 -7.39
CA TRP A 382 6.36 -18.47 -7.29
C TRP A 382 7.13 -19.48 -8.13
#